data_AF-G0SGR9-F1
#
_entry.id   AF-G0SGR9-F1
#
_cell.length_a   1.000
_cell.length_b   1.000
_cell.length_c   1.000
_cell.angle_alpha   90.00
_cell.angle_beta   90.00
_cell.angle_gamma   90.00
#
_symmetry.space_group_name_H-M   'P 1'
#
loop_
_entity.id
_entity.type
_entity.pdbx_description
1 polymer ?
#
loop_
_entity_poly.entity_id
_entity_poly.type
_entity_poly.pdbx_seq_one_letter_code
_entity_poly.pdbx_strand_id
1 'polypeptide(L)'
;MFLSRFFFILLSSLGFFTLSFAAAVPRDWNEKYHHPRVLVPQSYYEVLRLRSTAFLNSRFIATNIVCLDRSKRIPTKDESTSLLSICPSFSTSPSATAKCGISQREVSARSGAAEIKLQAVRENETVVSLTKERWVQCVAAAREVCPTGSVEAVCVGVASRGGDVKFTLTGV
;
A
#
# COMPACT_ATOMS: atom_id res chain seq x y z
N MET A 1 22.82 -1.35 79.34
CA MET A 1 22.82 -0.15 78.46
C MET A 1 23.10 -0.59 77.02
N PHE A 2 22.11 -1.22 76.37
CA PHE A 2 22.07 -1.55 74.94
C PHE A 2 20.59 -1.45 74.56
N LEU A 3 20.05 -0.23 74.58
CA LEU A 3 19.77 0.53 73.36
C LEU A 3 19.10 -0.37 72.31
N SER A 4 17.77 -0.39 72.28
CA SER A 4 17.05 0.65 71.52
C SER A 4 17.50 0.73 70.06
N ARG A 5 17.59 -0.42 69.39
CA ARG A 5 17.88 -0.49 67.94
C ARG A 5 17.00 -1.47 67.15
N PHE A 6 16.19 -2.29 67.82
CA PHE A 6 15.39 -3.31 67.13
C PHE A 6 13.98 -2.86 66.72
N PHE A 7 13.52 -1.68 67.15
CA PHE A 7 12.12 -1.26 66.94
C PHE A 7 11.90 -0.27 65.78
N PHE A 8 12.96 0.13 65.06
CA PHE A 8 12.87 1.22 64.08
C PHE A 8 13.11 0.81 62.61
N ILE A 9 13.23 -0.49 62.31
CA ILE A 9 13.55 -0.95 60.93
C ILE A 9 12.33 -1.51 60.19
N LEU A 10 11.20 -1.75 60.87
CA LEU A 10 10.01 -2.37 60.27
C LEU A 10 8.92 -1.40 59.80
N LEU A 11 9.12 -0.08 59.90
CA LEU A 11 8.09 0.92 59.58
C LEU A 11 8.45 1.87 58.41
N SER A 12 9.40 1.50 57.55
CA SER A 12 9.95 2.41 56.52
C SER A 12 9.73 1.97 55.07
N SER A 13 8.91 0.96 54.81
CA SER A 13 8.76 0.36 53.46
C SER A 13 7.48 0.73 52.70
N LEU A 14 6.67 1.68 53.19
CA LEU A 14 5.47 2.18 52.50
C LEU A 14 5.70 3.60 51.93
N GLY A 15 6.83 3.79 51.24
CA GLY A 15 7.06 4.93 50.37
C GLY A 15 6.46 4.64 49.00
N PHE A 16 5.18 4.99 48.83
CA PHE A 16 4.45 4.98 47.57
C PHE A 16 5.27 5.67 46.45
N PHE A 17 5.94 4.88 45.60
CA PHE A 17 6.44 5.35 44.32
C PHE A 17 5.24 5.45 43.36
N THR A 18 4.44 6.50 43.49
CA THR A 18 3.46 6.86 42.45
C THR A 18 4.25 7.41 41.26
N LEU A 19 4.71 6.50 40.39
CA LEU A 19 5.07 6.84 39.02
C LEU A 19 3.81 7.41 38.37
N SER A 20 3.72 8.73 38.36
CA SER A 20 2.80 9.44 37.48
C SER A 20 3.24 9.13 36.06
N PHE A 21 2.59 8.16 35.43
CA PHE A 21 2.55 8.03 33.99
C PHE A 21 1.74 9.22 33.46
N ALA A 22 2.39 10.38 33.37
CA ALA A 22 1.90 11.42 32.48
C ALA A 22 1.99 10.83 31.07
N ALA A 23 0.86 10.31 30.58
CA ALA A 23 0.71 9.94 29.18
C ALA A 23 1.11 11.17 28.37
N ALA A 24 2.26 11.11 27.70
CA ALA A 24 2.70 12.16 26.82
C ALA A 24 1.59 12.38 25.78
N VAL A 25 1.03 13.59 25.77
CA VAL A 25 0.05 14.03 24.76
C VAL A 25 0.65 13.72 23.39
N PRO A 26 -0.10 13.08 22.47
CA PRO A 26 0.42 12.79 21.13
C PRO A 26 0.88 14.11 20.51
N ARG A 27 2.18 14.23 20.25
CA ARG A 27 2.72 15.39 19.52
C ARG A 27 2.07 15.40 18.15
N ASP A 28 1.32 16.45 17.86
CA ASP A 28 0.96 16.79 16.48
C ASP A 28 2.27 16.96 15.71
N TRP A 29 2.46 16.15 14.68
CA TRP A 29 3.68 16.11 13.88
C TRP A 29 3.89 17.40 13.07
N ASN A 30 2.90 18.29 13.06
CA ASN A 30 2.92 19.56 12.33
C ASN A 30 3.67 20.70 13.03
N GLU A 31 3.99 20.60 14.32
CA GLU A 31 4.31 21.81 15.09
C GLU A 31 5.80 22.24 15.06
N LYS A 32 6.70 21.47 14.43
CA LYS A 32 8.16 21.77 14.49
C LYS A 32 8.91 21.87 13.16
N TYR A 33 8.21 21.87 12.03
CA TYR A 33 8.87 22.02 10.73
C TYR A 33 8.38 23.25 9.99
N HIS A 34 9.02 24.40 10.25
CA HIS A 34 9.02 25.50 9.28
C HIS A 34 9.84 25.05 8.06
N HIS A 35 9.22 24.28 7.17
CA HIS A 35 9.83 23.98 5.89
C HIS A 35 9.94 25.29 5.09
N PRO A 36 11.14 25.67 4.63
CA PRO A 36 11.25 26.78 3.70
C PRO A 36 10.37 26.45 2.49
N ARG A 37 9.58 27.41 2.01
CA ARG A 37 8.87 27.26 0.74
C ARG A 37 9.91 27.17 -0.36
N VAL A 38 10.26 25.95 -0.76
CA VAL A 38 11.14 25.71 -1.89
C VAL A 38 10.38 26.14 -3.15
N LEU A 39 10.80 27.25 -3.75
CA LEU A 39 10.32 27.67 -5.05
C LEU A 39 10.94 26.75 -6.09
N VAL A 40 10.12 25.83 -6.58
CA VAL A 40 10.51 24.89 -7.61
C VAL A 40 10.24 25.54 -8.98
N PRO A 41 11.24 25.66 -9.87
CA PRO A 41 11.04 26.27 -11.17
C PRO A 41 10.06 25.44 -12.02
N GLN A 42 9.32 26.11 -12.91
CA GLN A 42 8.29 25.47 -13.75
C GLN A 42 8.80 24.26 -14.54
N SER A 43 10.04 24.33 -15.04
CA SER A 43 10.70 23.25 -15.79
C SER A 43 10.82 21.94 -15.02
N TYR A 44 10.90 22.00 -13.68
CA TYR A 44 10.94 20.79 -12.85
C TYR A 44 9.59 20.05 -12.90
N TYR A 45 8.47 20.78 -12.88
CA TYR A 45 7.15 20.18 -13.03
C TYR A 45 6.94 19.60 -14.43
N GLU A 46 7.52 20.23 -15.45
CA GLU A 46 7.52 19.70 -16.82
C GLU A 46 8.30 18.40 -16.92
N VAL A 47 9.49 18.30 -16.30
CA VAL A 47 10.27 17.06 -16.25
C VAL A 47 9.53 15.97 -15.47
N LEU A 48 8.90 16.30 -14.34
CA LEU A 48 8.07 15.33 -13.61
C LEU A 48 6.89 14.86 -14.44
N ARG A 49 6.23 15.77 -15.19
CA ARG A 49 5.14 15.44 -16.09
C ARG A 49 5.63 14.52 -17.22
N LEU A 50 6.77 14.84 -17.84
CA LEU A 50 7.40 14.01 -18.87
C LEU A 50 7.77 12.63 -18.34
N ARG A 51 8.28 12.53 -17.10
CA ARG A 51 8.59 11.25 -16.44
C ARG A 51 7.32 10.47 -16.10
N SER A 52 6.25 11.13 -15.66
CA SER A 52 4.97 10.47 -15.43
C SER A 52 4.32 9.97 -16.73
N THR A 53 4.61 10.62 -17.86
CA THR A 53 4.15 10.22 -19.19
C THR A 53 5.17 9.38 -19.95
N ALA A 54 6.34 9.09 -19.37
CA ALA A 54 7.34 8.22 -19.98
C ALA A 54 6.80 6.79 -19.87
N PHE A 55 5.89 6.47 -20.78
CA PHE A 55 5.36 5.13 -20.98
C PHE A 55 6.52 4.23 -21.35
N LEU A 56 7.06 3.50 -20.37
CA LEU A 56 7.63 2.19 -20.64
C LEU A 56 6.51 1.42 -21.33
N ASN A 57 6.70 1.08 -22.61
CA ASN A 57 5.68 0.50 -23.50
C ASN A 57 4.62 -0.32 -22.72
N SER A 58 3.43 0.25 -22.55
CA SER A 58 2.33 -0.26 -21.72
C SER A 58 1.98 -1.72 -22.03
N ARG A 59 2.19 -2.12 -23.31
CA ARG A 59 1.99 -3.48 -23.82
C ARG A 59 2.98 -4.54 -23.29
N PHE A 60 4.12 -4.15 -22.73
CA PHE A 60 5.03 -5.10 -22.09
C PHE A 60 4.66 -5.39 -20.64
N ILE A 61 3.87 -4.50 -20.00
CA ILE A 61 3.52 -4.62 -18.59
C ILE A 61 2.18 -5.33 -18.43
N ALA A 62 1.21 -5.04 -19.30
CA ALA A 62 -0.07 -5.72 -19.35
C ALA A 62 -0.31 -6.37 -20.72
N THR A 63 -0.64 -7.65 -20.72
CA THR A 63 -0.97 -8.45 -21.91
C THR A 63 -2.33 -9.11 -21.75
N ASN A 64 -2.91 -9.64 -22.84
CA ASN A 64 -4.23 -10.30 -22.83
C ASN A 64 -5.33 -9.45 -22.18
N ILE A 65 -5.36 -8.15 -22.49
CA ILE A 65 -6.34 -7.23 -21.90
C ILE A 65 -7.71 -7.48 -22.57
N VAL A 66 -8.71 -7.81 -21.76
CA VAL A 66 -10.09 -8.07 -22.18
C VAL A 66 -11.03 -7.17 -21.38
N CYS A 67 -11.82 -6.36 -22.08
CA CYS A 67 -12.88 -5.60 -21.42
C CYS A 67 -14.09 -6.52 -21.22
N LEU A 68 -14.37 -6.91 -19.98
CA LEU A 68 -15.46 -7.85 -19.66
C LEU A 68 -16.83 -7.18 -19.78
N ASP A 69 -17.01 -6.04 -19.11
CA ASP A 69 -18.29 -5.32 -19.10
C ASP A 69 -18.04 -3.81 -19.07
N ARG A 70 -18.23 -3.16 -20.21
CA ARG A 70 -18.03 -1.70 -20.37
C ARG A 70 -19.16 -0.87 -19.76
N SER A 71 -20.30 -1.49 -19.42
CA SER A 71 -21.48 -0.79 -18.90
C SER A 71 -21.37 -0.47 -17.40
N LYS A 72 -20.52 -1.21 -16.68
CA LYS A 72 -20.28 -0.99 -15.24
C LYS A 72 -19.57 0.34 -15.01
N ARG A 73 -20.10 1.13 -14.07
CA ARG A 73 -19.45 2.35 -13.59
C ARG A 73 -18.71 2.04 -12.30
N ILE A 74 -17.38 2.01 -12.38
CA ILE A 74 -16.50 1.86 -11.24
C ILE A 74 -15.94 3.25 -10.90
N PRO A 75 -16.25 3.83 -9.73
CA PRO A 75 -15.66 5.09 -9.32
C PRO A 75 -14.14 4.96 -9.19
N THR A 76 -13.39 5.95 -9.68
CA THR A 76 -11.91 5.95 -9.62
C THR A 76 -11.39 5.90 -8.18
N LYS A 77 -12.13 6.50 -7.24
CA LYS A 77 -11.85 6.41 -5.80
C LYS A 77 -11.89 4.96 -5.31
N ASP A 78 -12.94 4.24 -5.66
CA ASP A 78 -13.15 2.85 -5.23
C ASP A 78 -12.10 1.94 -5.87
N GLU A 79 -11.84 2.12 -7.17
CA GLU A 79 -10.78 1.40 -7.88
C GLU A 79 -9.41 1.61 -7.26
N SER A 80 -9.01 2.86 -7.03
CA SER A 80 -7.71 3.19 -6.44
C SER A 80 -7.57 2.64 -5.02
N THR A 81 -8.67 2.62 -4.27
CA THR A 81 -8.68 2.07 -2.90
C THR A 81 -8.59 0.54 -2.93
N SER A 82 -9.31 -0.14 -3.83
CA SER A 82 -9.21 -1.59 -4.04
C SER A 82 -7.82 -2.01 -4.51
N LEU A 83 -7.19 -1.21 -5.38
CA LEU A 83 -5.85 -1.46 -5.91
C LEU A 83 -4.79 -1.46 -4.80
N LEU A 84 -4.95 -0.56 -3.83
CA LEU A 84 -4.04 -0.43 -2.69
C LEU A 84 -4.38 -1.41 -1.56
N SER A 85 -5.65 -1.81 -1.41
CA SER A 85 -6.07 -2.72 -0.34
C SER A 85 -5.74 -4.18 -0.60
N ILE A 86 -5.37 -4.54 -1.84
CA ILE A 86 -4.88 -5.87 -2.20
C ILE A 86 -3.69 -6.32 -1.34
N CYS A 87 -2.93 -5.35 -0.83
CA CYS A 87 -1.73 -5.58 -0.07
C CYS A 87 -1.58 -4.53 1.03
N PRO A 88 -1.58 -4.93 2.31
CA PRO A 88 -1.55 -3.98 3.42
C PRO A 88 -0.30 -3.09 3.41
N SER A 89 0.84 -3.62 2.92
CA SER A 89 2.08 -2.86 2.80
C SER A 89 2.03 -1.73 1.77
N PHE A 90 1.11 -1.77 0.80
CA PHE A 90 0.97 -0.70 -0.20
C PHE A 90 0.31 0.55 0.37
N SER A 91 -0.53 0.39 1.40
CA SER A 91 -1.18 1.51 2.10
C SER A 91 -0.30 2.09 3.20
N THR A 92 0.52 1.28 3.87
CA THR A 92 1.32 1.72 5.01
C THR A 92 2.70 2.24 4.61
N SER A 93 3.25 1.77 3.48
CA SER A 93 4.53 2.24 2.98
C SER A 93 4.34 3.29 1.87
N PRO A 94 4.97 4.48 1.99
CA PRO A 94 5.01 5.44 0.90
C PRO A 94 5.94 4.99 -0.24
N SER A 95 6.69 3.90 -0.08
CA SER A 95 7.65 3.45 -1.08
C SER A 95 6.97 2.81 -2.29
N ALA A 96 7.37 3.24 -3.49
CA ALA A 96 6.98 2.59 -4.75
C ALA A 96 7.52 1.15 -4.88
N THR A 97 8.58 0.82 -4.14
CA THR A 97 9.15 -0.53 -4.06
C THR A 97 8.57 -1.38 -2.94
N ALA A 98 7.51 -0.91 -2.27
CA ALA A 98 6.81 -1.70 -1.27
C ALA A 98 6.46 -3.07 -1.85
N LYS A 99 6.90 -4.12 -1.15
CA LYS A 99 6.61 -5.51 -1.49
C LYS A 99 5.53 -6.05 -0.60
N CYS A 100 4.71 -6.92 -1.17
CA CYS A 100 3.68 -7.64 -0.45
C CYS A 100 3.80 -9.11 -0.77
N GLY A 101 4.05 -9.94 0.23
CA GLY A 101 4.07 -11.38 0.07
C GLY A 101 2.66 -11.92 0.11
N ILE A 102 2.16 -12.41 -1.03
CA ILE A 102 0.89 -13.11 -1.08
C ILE A 102 1.20 -14.61 -1.15
N SER A 103 0.94 -15.33 -0.06
CA SER A 103 1.14 -16.79 -0.03
C SER A 103 0.00 -17.57 -0.69
N GLN A 104 -1.10 -16.90 -1.05
CA GLN A 104 -2.27 -17.51 -1.67
C GLN A 104 -2.14 -17.52 -3.20
N ARG A 105 -2.77 -18.51 -3.84
CA ARG A 105 -2.87 -18.59 -5.31
C ARG A 105 -3.79 -17.52 -5.88
N GLU A 106 -4.82 -17.18 -5.11
CA GLU A 106 -5.80 -16.15 -5.42
C GLU A 106 -5.96 -15.21 -4.23
N VAL A 107 -5.98 -13.91 -4.50
CA VAL A 107 -6.31 -12.87 -3.51
C VAL A 107 -7.33 -11.94 -4.13
N SER A 108 -8.32 -11.58 -3.33
CA SER A 108 -9.31 -10.58 -3.70
C SER A 108 -9.28 -9.42 -2.71
N ALA A 109 -9.52 -8.22 -3.22
CA ALA A 109 -9.72 -7.03 -2.42
C ALA A 109 -10.87 -6.21 -2.98
N ARG A 110 -11.71 -5.72 -2.07
CA ARG A 110 -12.91 -4.97 -2.42
C ARG A 110 -12.92 -3.63 -1.70
N SER A 111 -13.37 -2.61 -2.42
CA SER A 111 -13.64 -1.28 -1.89
C SER A 111 -14.83 -0.70 -2.65
N GLY A 112 -15.91 -0.39 -1.93
CA GLY A 112 -17.13 0.15 -2.53
C GLY A 112 -17.65 -0.70 -3.70
N ALA A 113 -17.73 -0.08 -4.88
CA ALA A 113 -18.20 -0.69 -6.12
C ALA A 113 -17.09 -1.38 -6.94
N ALA A 114 -15.85 -1.47 -6.44
CA ALA A 114 -14.73 -2.08 -7.14
C ALA A 114 -14.23 -3.33 -6.40
N GLU A 115 -14.13 -4.45 -7.10
CA GLU A 115 -13.46 -5.66 -6.62
C GLU A 115 -12.31 -6.02 -7.56
N ILE A 116 -11.15 -6.25 -6.98
CA ILE A 116 -9.95 -6.71 -7.69
C ILE A 116 -9.65 -8.13 -7.24
N LYS A 117 -9.43 -9.01 -8.20
CA LYS A 117 -8.92 -10.36 -8.00
C LYS A 117 -7.57 -10.51 -8.67
N LEU A 118 -6.65 -11.17 -7.98
CA LEU A 118 -5.32 -11.52 -8.45
C LEU A 118 -5.18 -13.03 -8.39
N GLN A 119 -4.66 -13.61 -9.46
CA GLN A 119 -4.42 -15.03 -9.58
C GLN A 119 -3.07 -15.30 -10.26
N ALA A 120 -2.26 -16.21 -9.71
CA ALA A 120 -1.06 -16.66 -10.39
C ALA A 120 -1.41 -17.39 -11.71
N VAL A 121 -0.73 -17.05 -12.81
CA VAL A 121 -0.99 -17.67 -14.13
C VAL A 121 -0.56 -19.13 -14.15
N ARG A 122 0.55 -19.48 -13.46
CA ARG A 122 1.06 -20.85 -13.39
C ARG A 122 0.47 -21.60 -12.20
N GLU A 123 -0.01 -22.82 -12.44
CA GLU A 123 -0.77 -23.61 -11.46
C GLU A 123 0.00 -23.97 -10.17
N ASN A 124 1.33 -23.96 -10.23
CA ASN A 124 2.22 -24.30 -9.11
C ASN A 124 2.94 -23.07 -8.52
N GLU A 125 2.53 -21.85 -8.92
CA GLU A 125 3.16 -20.62 -8.45
C GLU A 125 2.24 -19.89 -7.47
N THR A 126 2.77 -19.55 -6.29
CA THR A 126 2.12 -18.61 -5.37
C THR A 126 2.48 -17.18 -5.77
N VAL A 127 1.66 -16.20 -5.40
CA VAL A 127 1.93 -14.78 -5.71
C VAL A 127 3.00 -14.23 -4.73
N VAL A 128 4.23 -14.75 -4.82
CA VAL A 128 5.27 -14.64 -3.77
C VAL A 128 5.63 -13.20 -3.39
N SER A 129 5.70 -12.26 -4.35
CA SER A 129 5.79 -10.83 -4.02
C SER A 129 5.37 -9.93 -5.17
N LEU A 130 4.55 -8.93 -4.87
CA LEU A 130 4.17 -7.86 -5.80
C LEU A 130 4.84 -6.56 -5.38
N THR A 131 5.33 -5.77 -6.34
CA THR A 131 5.79 -4.40 -6.09
C THR A 131 4.70 -3.39 -6.44
N LYS A 132 4.53 -2.37 -5.59
CA LYS A 132 3.51 -1.32 -5.77
C LYS A 132 3.62 -0.62 -7.14
N GLU A 133 4.83 -0.23 -7.54
CA GLU A 133 5.05 0.47 -8.81
C GLU A 133 4.59 -0.33 -10.04
N ARG A 134 5.06 -1.57 -10.19
CA ARG A 134 4.71 -2.41 -11.35
C ARG A 134 3.24 -2.80 -11.36
N TRP A 135 2.67 -3.02 -10.18
CA TRP A 135 1.25 -3.32 -10.04
C TRP A 135 0.37 -2.15 -10.51
N VAL A 136 0.66 -0.94 -10.03
CA VAL A 136 -0.06 0.28 -10.44
C VAL A 136 0.11 0.53 -11.95
N GLN A 137 1.32 0.34 -12.48
CA GLN A 137 1.58 0.46 -13.92
C GLN A 137 0.81 -0.56 -14.75
N CYS A 138 0.69 -1.81 -14.30
CA CYS A 138 -0.09 -2.84 -15.00
C CYS A 138 -1.58 -2.47 -15.07
N VAL A 139 -2.17 -2.03 -13.95
CA VAL A 139 -3.59 -1.64 -13.94
C VAL A 139 -3.81 -0.39 -14.78
N ALA A 140 -2.90 0.59 -14.71
CA ALA A 140 -2.94 1.76 -15.59
C ALA A 140 -2.88 1.36 -17.07
N ALA A 141 -1.97 0.47 -17.45
CA ALA A 141 -1.84 -0.06 -18.81
C ALA A 141 -3.13 -0.75 -19.30
N ALA A 142 -3.76 -1.55 -18.44
CA ALA A 142 -5.04 -2.15 -18.76
C ALA A 142 -6.18 -1.13 -18.89
N ARG A 143 -6.15 -0.05 -18.09
CA ARG A 143 -7.09 1.07 -18.19
C ARG A 143 -6.91 1.93 -19.43
N GLU A 144 -5.74 1.95 -20.05
CA GLU A 144 -5.58 2.59 -21.36
C GLU A 144 -6.38 1.90 -22.46
N VAL A 145 -6.52 0.57 -22.37
CA VAL A 145 -7.28 -0.24 -23.34
C VAL A 145 -8.77 -0.29 -22.96
N CYS A 146 -9.07 -0.46 -21.67
CA CYS A 146 -10.43 -0.53 -21.11
C CYS A 146 -10.65 0.62 -20.11
N PRO A 147 -10.92 1.86 -20.59
CA PRO A 147 -10.99 3.05 -19.74
C PRO A 147 -12.13 3.02 -18.74
N THR A 148 -13.21 2.29 -19.06
CA THR A 148 -14.37 2.14 -18.19
C THR A 148 -14.81 0.69 -18.11
N GLY A 149 -15.47 0.33 -17.02
CA GLY A 149 -16.04 -1.00 -16.83
C GLY A 149 -15.10 -2.01 -16.20
N SER A 150 -15.53 -3.26 -16.21
CA SER A 150 -14.78 -4.41 -15.74
C SER A 150 -13.71 -4.81 -16.77
N VAL A 151 -12.52 -5.16 -16.30
CA VAL A 151 -11.37 -5.50 -17.16
C VAL A 151 -10.62 -6.68 -16.58
N GLU A 152 -10.14 -7.55 -17.47
CA GLU A 152 -9.20 -8.62 -17.17
C GLU A 152 -7.89 -8.35 -17.92
N ALA A 153 -6.75 -8.58 -17.29
CA ALA A 153 -5.48 -8.64 -18.01
C ALA A 153 -4.45 -9.52 -17.29
N VAL A 154 -3.34 -9.80 -17.98
CA VAL A 154 -2.17 -10.47 -17.43
C VAL A 154 -1.04 -9.47 -17.24
N CYS A 155 -0.64 -9.28 -15.99
CA CYS A 155 0.49 -8.47 -15.60
C CYS A 155 1.79 -9.26 -15.72
N VAL A 156 2.68 -8.84 -16.60
CA VAL A 156 3.92 -9.54 -16.92
C VAL A 156 5.01 -9.18 -15.93
N GLY A 157 5.66 -10.19 -15.33
CA GLY A 157 6.82 -10.01 -14.46
C GLY A 157 6.57 -9.17 -13.21
N VAL A 158 5.33 -9.12 -12.72
CA VAL A 158 4.96 -8.37 -11.50
C VAL A 158 5.18 -9.22 -10.24
N ALA A 159 5.17 -10.55 -10.35
CA ALA A 159 5.49 -11.44 -9.25
C ALA A 159 7.01 -11.66 -9.08
N SER A 160 7.44 -12.11 -7.90
CA SER A 160 8.81 -12.57 -7.63
C SER A 160 9.31 -13.51 -8.71
N ARG A 161 10.61 -13.43 -9.05
CA ARG A 161 11.27 -14.24 -10.09
C ARG A 161 10.72 -14.01 -11.51
N GLY A 162 9.97 -12.92 -11.73
CA GLY A 162 9.43 -12.59 -13.05
C GLY A 162 8.18 -13.38 -13.41
N GLY A 163 7.42 -13.87 -12.43
CA GLY A 163 6.16 -14.54 -12.68
C GLY A 163 5.05 -13.58 -13.13
N ASP A 164 4.13 -14.10 -13.93
CA ASP A 164 2.99 -13.38 -14.46
C ASP A 164 1.76 -13.59 -13.57
N VAL A 165 0.95 -12.55 -13.44
CA VAL A 165 -0.25 -12.56 -12.60
C VAL A 165 -1.44 -12.13 -13.42
N LYS A 166 -2.48 -12.96 -13.44
CA LYS A 166 -3.78 -12.60 -14.00
C LYS A 166 -4.50 -11.71 -12.99
N PHE A 167 -4.99 -10.58 -13.45
CA PHE A 167 -5.80 -9.67 -12.66
C PHE A 167 -7.18 -9.51 -13.30
N THR A 168 -8.17 -9.35 -12.45
CA THR A 168 -9.55 -9.04 -12.86
C THR A 168 -10.09 -7.94 -11.98
N LEU A 169 -10.57 -6.87 -12.60
CA LEU A 169 -11.30 -5.77 -11.95
C LEU A 169 -12.76 -5.87 -12.35
N THR A 170 -13.65 -6.04 -11.37
CA THR A 170 -15.09 -6.14 -11.57
C THR A 170 -15.84 -5.05 -10.82
N GLY A 171 -16.82 -4.45 -11.49
CA GLY A 171 -17.79 -3.55 -10.85
C GLY A 171 -18.88 -4.35 -10.14
N VAL A 172 -18.98 -4.20 -8.82
CA VAL A 172 -19.93 -4.93 -7.96
C VAL A 172 -21.24 -4.15 -7.83
#